data_AF-A0A2D8K228-F1
#
_entry.id   AF-A0A2D8K228-F1
#
_cell.length_a   1.000
_cell.length_b   1.000
_cell.length_c   1.000
_cell.angle_alpha   90.00
_cell.angle_beta   90.00
_cell.angle_gamma   90.00
#
_symmetry.space_group_name_H-M   'P 1'
#
loop_
_entity.id
_entity.type
_entity.pdbx_description
1 polymer ?
#
loop_
_entity_poly.entity_id
_entity_poly.type
_entity_poly.pdbx_seq_one_letter_code
_entity_poly.pdbx_strand_id
1 'polypeptide(L)'
;DKTMHDFPSGDGQVERSARLGDLLVTWQAIDDAQLHEALAKQRHQRRPLGRILIDEGWLQEEVIAEAVAFQAGYEMRVISEDDVLTARGRLSTDLCLRLRILPVQGADDGHMMLATAVPLDPQALAEIVAACGVTPKVCIVRDSQITAGLDLLCERDAADGRRVSRLLNDALPRLGDILVERGDISPEALRLALADYSPQRDGLIGAYLAARDVVFNQAIEDALAEQRRRIERLRENQKISPLQPVAGKAI
;
A
#
# COMPACT_ATOMS: atom_id res chain seq x y z
N ASP A 1 -10.40 5.57 40.71
CA ASP A 1 -11.43 6.02 39.77
C ASP A 1 -10.85 7.11 38.88
N LYS A 2 -11.18 7.08 37.58
CA LYS A 2 -10.71 7.91 36.45
C LYS A 2 -9.39 7.53 35.74
N THR A 3 -9.31 6.32 35.20
CA THR A 3 -8.53 6.08 33.97
C THR A 3 -9.37 6.57 32.79
N MET A 4 -9.02 7.77 32.30
CA MET A 4 -9.55 8.30 31.04
C MET A 4 -8.92 7.49 29.90
N HIS A 5 -9.61 6.42 29.49
CA HIS A 5 -9.36 5.75 28.23
C HIS A 5 -9.77 6.71 27.12
N ASP A 6 -8.81 7.47 26.60
CA ASP A 6 -9.04 8.25 25.38
C ASP A 6 -8.72 7.36 24.18
N PHE A 7 -9.74 7.16 23.35
CA PHE A 7 -9.68 6.40 22.10
C PHE A 7 -8.88 7.21 21.08
N PRO A 8 -7.98 6.60 20.26
CA PRO A 8 -7.21 7.37 19.29
C PRO A 8 -8.12 7.77 18.12
N SER A 9 -8.60 9.02 18.16
CA SER A 9 -9.25 9.68 17.03
C SER A 9 -8.20 10.53 16.32
N GLY A 10 -7.88 10.28 15.04
CA GLY A 10 -7.30 11.21 14.05
C GLY A 10 -5.95 11.93 14.31
N ASP A 11 -5.55 12.18 15.55
CA ASP A 11 -4.54 13.16 15.94
C ASP A 11 -3.12 12.61 15.83
N GLY A 12 -2.94 11.30 16.05
CA GLY A 12 -1.63 10.65 15.95
C GLY A 12 -1.01 10.70 14.56
N GLN A 13 -1.82 10.80 13.50
CA GLN A 13 -1.30 10.93 12.13
C GLN A 13 -0.84 12.36 11.82
N VAL A 14 -1.50 13.37 12.40
CA VAL A 14 -1.11 14.78 12.27
C VAL A 14 0.19 15.03 13.01
N GLU A 15 0.33 14.53 14.25
CA GLU A 15 1.57 14.65 15.02
C GLU A 15 2.74 13.92 14.36
N ARG A 16 2.52 12.71 13.84
CA ARG A 16 3.57 11.96 13.10
C ARG A 16 3.99 12.71 11.83
N SER A 17 3.02 13.29 11.09
CA SER A 17 3.31 14.05 9.87
C SER A 17 4.08 15.34 10.17
N ALA A 18 3.71 16.07 11.23
CA ALA A 18 4.43 17.27 11.67
C ALA A 18 5.89 16.94 12.03
N ARG A 19 6.10 15.91 12.85
CA ARG A 19 7.44 15.47 13.26
C ARG A 19 8.29 14.97 12.09
N LEU A 20 7.68 14.32 11.09
CA LEU A 20 8.36 13.92 9.86
C LEU A 20 8.73 15.15 9.01
N GLY A 21 7.82 16.11 8.88
CA GLY A 21 8.06 17.37 8.17
C GLY A 21 9.21 18.17 8.77
N ASP A 22 9.20 18.39 10.07
CA ASP A 22 10.26 19.11 10.80
C ASP A 22 11.62 18.42 10.64
N LEU A 23 11.63 17.08 10.63
CA LEU A 23 12.82 16.28 10.39
C LEU A 23 13.37 16.51 8.97
N LEU A 24 12.51 16.49 7.96
CA LEU A 24 12.89 16.71 6.56
C LEU A 24 13.43 18.14 6.32
N VAL A 25 12.88 19.14 7.00
CA VAL A 25 13.43 20.52 6.99
C VAL A 25 14.79 20.57 7.68
N THR A 26 14.93 19.90 8.83
CA THR A 26 16.21 19.81 9.56
C THR A 26 17.30 19.17 8.70
N TRP A 27 16.94 18.19 7.88
CA TRP A 27 17.85 17.53 6.93
C TRP A 27 18.12 18.34 5.67
N GLN A 28 17.51 19.54 5.54
CA GLN A 28 17.55 20.37 4.33
C GLN A 28 17.05 19.64 3.08
N ALA A 29 16.22 18.62 3.27
CA ALA A 29 15.63 17.85 2.18
C ALA A 29 14.46 18.61 1.54
N ILE A 30 13.78 19.44 2.32
CA ILE A 30 12.77 20.41 1.89
C ILE A 30 12.96 21.72 2.67
N ASP A 31 12.41 22.82 2.16
CA ASP A 31 12.31 24.08 2.89
C ASP A 31 10.95 24.23 3.62
N ASP A 32 10.83 25.26 4.46
CA ASP A 32 9.61 25.56 5.22
C ASP A 32 8.40 25.84 4.31
N ALA A 33 8.61 26.43 3.13
CA ALA A 33 7.54 26.77 2.19
C ALA A 33 6.96 25.51 1.55
N GLN A 34 7.82 24.60 1.10
CA GLN A 34 7.47 23.27 0.59
C GLN A 34 6.75 22.45 1.65
N LEU A 35 7.24 22.46 2.91
CA LEU A 35 6.57 21.76 4.01
C LEU A 35 5.16 22.33 4.26
N HIS A 36 5.01 23.65 4.30
CA HIS A 36 3.72 24.29 4.53
C HIS A 36 2.72 23.94 3.41
N GLU A 37 3.17 24.00 2.16
CA GLU A 37 2.35 23.64 1.00
C GLU A 37 1.95 22.16 1.03
N ALA A 38 2.88 21.26 1.36
CA ALA A 38 2.61 19.83 1.46
C ALA A 38 1.61 19.50 2.57
N LEU A 39 1.71 20.14 3.73
CA LEU A 39 0.77 19.97 4.85
C LEU A 39 -0.63 20.51 4.51
N ALA A 40 -0.71 21.62 3.77
CA ALA A 40 -1.99 22.13 3.27
C ALA A 40 -2.64 21.11 2.32
N LYS A 41 -1.89 20.59 1.34
CA LYS A 41 -2.35 19.52 0.43
C LYS A 41 -2.75 18.26 1.19
N GLN A 42 -1.99 17.85 2.22
CA GLN A 42 -2.31 16.69 3.05
C GLN A 42 -3.66 16.84 3.73
N ARG A 43 -3.95 18.00 4.32
CA ARG A 43 -5.22 18.26 5.00
C ARG A 43 -6.41 18.19 4.04
N HIS A 44 -6.25 18.73 2.83
CA HIS A 44 -7.30 18.72 1.82
C HIS A 44 -7.50 17.34 1.18
N GLN A 45 -6.41 16.66 0.83
CA GLN A 45 -6.44 15.41 0.06
C GLN A 45 -6.52 14.15 0.94
N ARG A 46 -6.25 14.27 2.25
CA ARG A 46 -6.13 13.16 3.21
C ARG A 46 -5.15 12.08 2.78
N ARG A 47 -4.02 12.49 2.18
CA ARG A 47 -2.94 11.61 1.72
C ARG A 47 -1.72 11.70 2.64
N PRO A 48 -0.84 10.69 2.69
CA PRO A 48 0.40 10.78 3.47
C PRO A 48 1.30 11.93 2.99
N LEU A 49 1.93 12.64 3.94
CA LEU A 49 2.80 13.79 3.65
C LEU A 49 3.91 13.41 2.65
N GLY A 50 4.63 12.32 2.91
CA GLY A 50 5.71 11.86 2.04
C GLY A 50 5.24 11.60 0.60
N ARG A 51 4.02 11.08 0.41
CA ARG A 51 3.48 10.84 -0.94
C ARG A 51 3.27 12.14 -1.71
N ILE A 52 2.79 13.18 -1.03
CA ILE A 52 2.64 14.51 -1.62
C ILE A 52 4.00 15.06 -2.00
N LEU A 53 5.00 14.99 -1.11
CA LEU A 53 6.35 15.48 -1.39
C LEU A 53 7.00 14.80 -2.62
N ILE A 54 6.72 13.50 -2.85
CA ILE A 54 7.16 12.77 -4.04
C ILE A 54 6.41 13.24 -5.29
N ASP A 55 5.07 13.31 -5.22
CA ASP A 55 4.26 13.66 -6.39
C ASP A 55 4.54 15.10 -6.88
N GLU A 56 4.92 16.00 -5.98
CA GLU A 56 5.34 17.37 -6.31
C GLU A 56 6.79 17.44 -6.83
N GLY A 57 7.52 16.32 -6.83
CA GLY A 57 8.90 16.23 -7.32
C GLY A 57 9.95 16.82 -6.36
N TRP A 58 9.58 17.10 -5.11
CA TRP A 58 10.49 17.70 -4.13
C TRP A 58 11.38 16.66 -3.45
N LEU A 59 10.87 15.45 -3.24
CA LEU A 59 11.64 14.38 -2.59
C LEU A 59 11.57 13.08 -3.36
N GLN A 60 12.65 12.30 -3.21
CA GLN A 60 12.68 10.91 -3.60
C GLN A 60 12.16 10.04 -2.46
N GLU A 61 11.60 8.89 -2.81
CA GLU A 61 11.06 7.92 -1.85
C GLU A 61 12.11 7.42 -0.85
N GLU A 62 13.37 7.29 -1.29
CA GLU A 62 14.49 6.87 -0.44
C GLU A 62 14.66 7.81 0.78
N VAL A 63 14.63 9.11 0.55
CA VAL A 63 14.81 10.13 1.60
C VAL A 63 13.69 10.06 2.64
N ILE A 64 12.46 9.80 2.18
CA ILE A 64 11.30 9.65 3.07
C ILE A 64 11.43 8.37 3.91
N ALA A 65 11.81 7.26 3.30
CA ALA A 65 12.01 6.01 4.00
C ALA A 65 13.12 6.13 5.06
N GLU A 66 14.20 6.85 4.74
CA GLU A 66 15.30 7.13 5.68
C GLU A 66 14.82 7.99 6.86
N ALA A 67 14.05 9.06 6.59
CA ALA A 67 13.48 9.91 7.63
C ALA A 67 12.52 9.16 8.55
N VAL A 68 11.67 8.29 7.98
CA VAL A 68 10.76 7.44 8.74
C VAL A 68 11.52 6.44 9.60
N ALA A 69 12.58 5.81 9.06
CA ALA A 69 13.45 4.91 9.79
C ALA A 69 14.11 5.59 10.99
N PHE A 70 14.70 6.77 10.76
CA PHE A 70 15.33 7.57 11.79
C PHE A 70 14.33 7.96 12.90
N GLN A 71 13.16 8.45 12.52
CA GLN A 71 12.11 8.86 13.46
C GLN A 71 11.61 7.69 14.32
N ALA A 72 11.57 6.48 13.75
CA ALA A 72 11.09 5.28 14.42
C ALA A 72 12.18 4.52 15.20
N GLY A 73 13.45 4.91 15.04
CA GLY A 73 14.58 4.17 15.61
C GLY A 73 14.81 2.80 14.95
N TYR A 74 14.45 2.68 13.67
CA TYR A 74 14.67 1.47 12.87
C TYR A 74 15.78 1.67 11.84
N GLU A 75 16.32 0.56 11.36
CA GLU A 75 17.27 0.54 10.25
C GLU A 75 16.49 0.64 8.93
N MET A 76 16.94 1.49 8.01
CA MET A 76 16.48 1.47 6.63
C MET A 76 17.27 0.44 5.84
N ARG A 77 16.59 -0.40 5.05
CA ARG A 77 17.25 -1.42 4.21
C ARG A 77 16.69 -1.40 2.79
N VAL A 78 17.51 -1.86 1.85
CA VAL A 78 17.06 -2.27 0.53
C VAL A 78 16.97 -3.80 0.52
N ILE A 79 15.78 -4.31 0.25
CA ILE A 79 15.51 -5.75 0.13
C ILE A 79 15.46 -6.18 -1.34
N SER A 80 15.88 -7.40 -1.59
CA SER A 80 15.81 -8.07 -2.90
C SER A 80 14.58 -9.00 -2.99
N GLU A 81 14.26 -9.43 -4.20
CA GLU A 81 13.19 -10.43 -4.42
C GLU A 81 13.53 -11.77 -3.74
N ASP A 82 14.80 -12.17 -3.73
CA ASP A 82 15.26 -13.40 -3.10
C ASP A 82 15.06 -13.38 -1.57
N ASP A 83 15.27 -12.23 -0.94
CA ASP A 83 15.02 -12.06 0.50
C ASP A 83 13.55 -12.33 0.85
N VAL A 84 12.63 -11.86 0.01
CA VAL A 84 11.17 -12.04 0.17
C VAL A 84 10.78 -13.49 -0.11
N LEU A 85 11.25 -14.06 -1.22
CA LEU A 85 10.89 -15.41 -1.64
C LEU A 85 11.42 -16.49 -0.68
N THR A 86 12.62 -16.29 -0.13
CA THR A 86 13.22 -17.20 0.86
C THR A 86 12.45 -17.22 2.17
N ALA A 87 11.92 -16.06 2.61
CA ALA A 87 11.11 -15.95 3.81
C ALA A 87 9.61 -16.21 3.57
N ARG A 88 9.22 -16.66 2.38
CA ARG A 88 7.83 -16.93 2.02
C ARG A 88 7.20 -18.01 2.91
N GLY A 89 5.92 -17.82 3.23
CA GLY A 89 5.14 -18.76 4.05
C GLY A 89 5.45 -18.69 5.55
N ARG A 90 6.40 -17.85 5.96
CA ARG A 90 6.64 -17.51 7.37
C ARG A 90 5.49 -16.70 7.99
N LEU A 91 4.82 -15.90 7.17
CA LEU A 91 3.57 -15.21 7.47
C LEU A 91 2.56 -15.56 6.39
N SER A 92 1.27 -15.48 6.71
CA SER A 92 0.23 -15.60 5.70
C SER A 92 0.23 -14.34 4.82
N THR A 93 0.04 -14.54 3.53
CA THR A 93 0.00 -13.42 2.58
C THR A 93 -1.17 -12.46 2.85
N ASP A 94 -2.29 -12.95 3.43
CA ASP A 94 -3.38 -12.09 3.90
C ASP A 94 -2.91 -11.10 4.98
N LEU A 95 -2.14 -11.58 5.96
CA LEU A 95 -1.57 -10.73 7.00
C LEU A 95 -0.57 -9.74 6.41
N CYS A 96 0.28 -10.18 5.47
CA CYS A 96 1.20 -9.33 4.73
C CYS A 96 0.47 -8.19 4.00
N LEU A 97 -0.63 -8.50 3.29
CA LEU A 97 -1.42 -7.52 2.56
C LEU A 97 -2.12 -6.53 3.50
N ARG A 98 -2.79 -7.04 4.54
CA ARG A 98 -3.57 -6.22 5.48
C ARG A 98 -2.69 -5.26 6.27
N LEU A 99 -1.52 -5.71 6.72
CA LEU A 99 -0.59 -4.89 7.49
C LEU A 99 0.44 -4.17 6.60
N ARG A 100 0.46 -4.44 5.28
CA ARG A 100 1.47 -3.95 4.32
C ARG A 100 2.90 -4.21 4.77
N ILE A 101 3.18 -5.47 5.09
CA ILE A 101 4.48 -5.95 5.57
C ILE A 101 5.01 -7.09 4.72
N LEU A 102 6.32 -7.29 4.73
CA LEU A 102 6.97 -8.42 4.08
C LEU A 102 7.87 -9.18 5.07
N PRO A 103 7.73 -10.51 5.19
CA PRO A 103 8.78 -11.32 5.78
C PRO A 103 9.97 -11.33 4.82
N VAL A 104 11.16 -11.03 5.32
CA VAL A 104 12.39 -11.03 4.52
C VAL A 104 13.51 -11.77 5.26
N GLN A 105 14.42 -12.35 4.49
CA GLN A 105 15.61 -13.00 5.02
C GLN A 105 16.61 -11.94 5.54
N GLY A 106 17.00 -12.04 6.81
CA GLY A 106 18.05 -11.20 7.40
C GLY A 106 19.43 -11.56 6.86
N ALA A 107 20.31 -10.56 6.74
CA ALA A 107 21.64 -10.72 6.15
C ALA A 107 22.68 -11.36 7.10
N ASP A 108 22.56 -11.13 8.40
CA ASP A 108 23.66 -11.39 9.34
C ASP A 108 23.59 -12.77 10.04
N ASP A 109 22.47 -13.49 9.90
CA ASP A 109 22.19 -14.68 10.73
C ASP A 109 21.14 -15.64 10.17
N GLY A 110 20.54 -15.35 9.02
CA GLY A 110 19.45 -16.17 8.51
C GLY A 110 18.14 -16.02 9.33
N HIS A 111 18.04 -15.05 10.25
CA HIS A 111 16.80 -14.78 10.97
C HIS A 111 15.80 -14.02 10.10
N MET A 112 14.52 -14.28 10.34
CA MET A 112 13.45 -13.56 9.64
C MET A 112 13.41 -12.13 10.15
N MET A 113 13.48 -11.18 9.23
CA MET A 113 13.19 -9.79 9.48
C MET A 113 11.81 -9.43 8.92
N LEU A 114 11.27 -8.33 9.40
CA LEU A 114 10.03 -7.77 8.92
C LEU A 114 10.27 -6.41 8.28
N ALA A 115 10.06 -6.34 6.97
CA ALA A 115 10.11 -5.10 6.23
C ALA A 115 8.74 -4.42 6.21
N THR A 116 8.71 -3.11 6.45
CA THR A 116 7.52 -2.25 6.36
C THR A 116 7.92 -0.86 5.84
N ALA A 117 7.00 -0.15 5.20
CA ALA A 117 7.25 1.25 4.80
C ALA A 117 6.94 2.25 5.93
N VAL A 118 6.15 1.83 6.92
CA VAL A 118 5.67 2.67 8.02
C VAL A 118 5.84 1.92 9.35
N PRO A 119 6.19 2.61 10.45
CA PRO A 119 6.32 1.98 11.76
C PRO A 119 5.00 1.33 12.18
N LEU A 120 5.11 0.09 12.67
CA LEU A 120 3.96 -0.69 13.12
C LEU A 120 3.53 -0.22 14.51
N ASP A 121 2.22 -0.16 14.72
CA ASP A 121 1.69 0.04 16.05
C ASP A 121 1.84 -1.24 16.92
N PRO A 122 1.74 -1.13 18.25
CA PRO A 122 1.91 -2.27 19.14
C PRO A 122 0.92 -3.43 18.90
N GLN A 123 -0.29 -3.14 18.39
CA GLN A 123 -1.31 -4.16 18.14
C GLN A 123 -0.96 -4.97 16.88
N ALA A 124 -0.56 -4.31 15.80
CA ALA A 124 -0.06 -4.96 14.60
C ALA A 124 1.17 -5.83 14.92
N LEU A 125 2.11 -5.30 15.72
CA LEU A 125 3.28 -6.06 16.13
C LEU A 125 2.91 -7.32 16.94
N ALA A 126 1.99 -7.20 17.90
CA ALA A 126 1.51 -8.34 18.69
C ALA A 126 0.85 -9.42 17.81
N GLU A 127 0.07 -9.01 16.81
CA GLU A 127 -0.54 -9.93 15.85
C GLU A 127 0.51 -10.68 15.03
N ILE A 128 1.56 -9.98 14.57
CA ILE A 128 2.66 -10.59 13.82
C ILE A 128 3.42 -11.59 14.70
N VAL A 129 3.75 -11.21 15.94
CA VAL A 129 4.44 -12.10 16.89
C VAL A 129 3.62 -13.35 17.16
N ALA A 130 2.30 -13.23 17.32
CA ALA A 130 1.41 -14.38 17.49
C ALA A 130 1.39 -15.29 16.24
N ALA A 131 1.52 -14.71 15.04
CA ALA A 131 1.52 -15.46 13.78
C ALA A 131 2.85 -16.19 13.50
N CYS A 132 4.00 -15.56 13.75
CA CYS A 132 5.32 -16.16 13.46
C CYS A 132 5.96 -16.88 14.66
N GLY A 133 5.45 -16.68 15.88
CA GLY A 133 5.95 -17.31 17.11
C GLY A 133 7.28 -16.74 17.62
N VAL A 134 7.81 -15.69 16.99
CA VAL A 134 9.06 -15.02 17.34
C VAL A 134 8.88 -13.51 17.27
N THR A 135 9.75 -12.73 17.91
CA THR A 135 9.78 -11.27 17.74
C THR A 135 10.70 -10.92 16.57
N PRO A 136 10.17 -10.51 15.40
CA PRO A 136 11.02 -10.20 14.25
C PRO A 136 11.76 -8.87 14.47
N LYS A 137 12.99 -8.77 13.95
CA LYS A 137 13.66 -7.48 13.79
C LYS A 137 12.94 -6.71 12.68
N VAL A 138 12.50 -5.49 12.97
CA VAL A 138 11.80 -4.64 11.99
C VAL A 138 12.81 -3.76 11.27
N CYS A 139 12.66 -3.61 9.95
CA CYS A 139 13.35 -2.60 9.15
C CYS A 139 12.35 -1.78 8.34
N ILE A 140 12.74 -0.54 8.06
CA ILE A 140 12.02 0.31 7.10
C ILE A 140 12.58 0.08 5.70
N VAL A 141 11.70 0.01 4.72
CA VAL A 141 12.03 -0.05 3.30
C VAL A 141 11.18 0.97 2.53
N ARG A 142 11.48 1.18 1.25
CA ARG A 142 10.63 1.99 0.37
C ARG A 142 9.24 1.36 0.19
N ASP A 143 8.19 2.17 0.03
CA ASP A 143 6.82 1.67 -0.22
C ASP A 143 6.71 0.96 -1.59
N SER A 144 7.52 1.36 -2.57
CA SER A 144 7.69 0.65 -3.84
C SER A 144 8.21 -0.77 -3.64
N GLN A 145 9.11 -1.00 -2.68
CA GLN A 145 9.61 -2.34 -2.35
C GLN A 145 8.56 -3.18 -1.63
N ILE A 146 7.75 -2.58 -0.75
CA ILE A 146 6.59 -3.25 -0.15
C ILE A 146 5.60 -3.68 -1.23
N THR A 147 5.27 -2.77 -2.15
CA THR A 147 4.31 -3.03 -3.22
C THR A 147 4.81 -4.16 -4.13
N ALA A 148 6.04 -4.08 -4.62
CA ALA A 148 6.64 -5.11 -5.45
C ALA A 148 6.71 -6.47 -4.73
N GLY A 149 7.13 -6.52 -3.46
CA GLY A 149 7.19 -7.77 -2.73
C GLY A 149 5.83 -8.39 -2.44
N LEU A 150 4.78 -7.58 -2.21
CA LEU A 150 3.42 -8.09 -2.02
C LEU A 150 2.88 -8.69 -3.32
N ASP A 151 3.16 -8.05 -4.46
CA ASP A 151 2.81 -8.57 -5.78
C ASP A 151 3.50 -9.93 -6.02
N LEU A 152 4.79 -10.06 -5.71
CA LEU A 152 5.55 -11.32 -5.80
C LEU A 152 4.94 -12.44 -4.93
N LEU A 153 4.51 -12.14 -3.70
CA LEU A 153 3.85 -13.13 -2.84
C LEU A 153 2.51 -13.59 -3.45
N CYS A 154 1.72 -12.64 -3.99
CA CYS A 154 0.42 -12.93 -4.60
C CYS A 154 0.54 -13.77 -5.88
N GLU A 155 1.47 -13.45 -6.78
CA GLU A 155 1.70 -14.19 -8.01
C GLU A 155 2.07 -15.65 -7.74
N ARG A 156 2.91 -15.89 -6.72
CA ARG A 156 3.37 -17.24 -6.42
C ARG A 156 2.32 -18.09 -5.71
N ASP A 157 1.47 -17.49 -4.88
CA ASP A 157 0.33 -18.20 -4.32
C ASP A 157 -0.68 -18.61 -5.41
N ALA A 158 -0.91 -17.74 -6.41
CA ALA A 158 -1.72 -18.08 -7.57
C ALA A 158 -1.14 -19.25 -8.38
N ALA A 159 0.19 -19.31 -8.54
CA ALA A 159 0.89 -20.41 -9.21
C ALA A 159 0.90 -21.73 -8.42
N ASP A 160 1.00 -21.65 -7.09
CA ASP A 160 1.04 -22.82 -6.19
C ASP A 160 -0.37 -23.37 -5.86
N GLY A 161 -1.42 -22.85 -6.49
CA GLY A 161 -2.81 -23.27 -6.27
C GLY A 161 -3.36 -22.96 -4.87
N ARG A 162 -2.56 -22.34 -4.00
CA ARG A 162 -2.99 -21.80 -2.72
C ARG A 162 -3.78 -20.55 -3.02
N ARG A 163 -5.09 -20.60 -2.82
CA ARG A 163 -5.97 -19.44 -2.97
C ARG A 163 -5.68 -18.42 -1.87
N VAL A 164 -4.58 -17.71 -2.01
CA VAL A 164 -4.39 -16.45 -1.32
C VAL A 164 -5.11 -15.41 -2.13
N SER A 165 -6.24 -15.00 -1.58
CA SER A 165 -6.77 -13.64 -1.70
C SER A 165 -6.62 -12.94 -3.06
N ARG A 166 -7.24 -13.55 -4.07
CA ARG A 166 -7.93 -12.79 -5.14
C ARG A 166 -8.90 -11.71 -4.58
N LEU A 167 -9.19 -11.71 -3.28
CA LEU A 167 -10.20 -10.86 -2.65
C LEU A 167 -9.81 -9.38 -2.45
N LEU A 168 -8.55 -8.96 -2.63
CA LEU A 168 -8.20 -7.53 -2.54
C LEU A 168 -7.98 -6.90 -3.92
N ASN A 169 -7.34 -7.60 -4.85
CA ASN A 169 -7.03 -7.10 -6.19
C ASN A 169 -8.09 -7.44 -7.27
N ASP A 170 -8.90 -8.51 -7.11
CA ASP A 170 -10.06 -8.77 -8.00
C ASP A 170 -11.35 -8.14 -7.47
N ALA A 171 -11.40 -7.76 -6.18
CA ALA A 171 -12.61 -7.15 -5.62
C ALA A 171 -12.79 -5.71 -6.09
N LEU A 172 -11.72 -4.91 -6.16
CA LEU A 172 -11.82 -3.56 -6.71
C LEU A 172 -11.82 -3.64 -8.23
N PRO A 173 -12.93 -3.30 -8.90
CA PRO A 173 -13.00 -3.36 -10.35
C PRO A 173 -11.99 -2.37 -10.91
N ARG A 174 -11.14 -2.83 -11.82
CA ARG A 174 -10.11 -1.99 -12.44
C ARG A 174 -10.70 -1.28 -13.64
N LEU A 175 -10.20 -0.08 -13.94
CA LEU A 175 -10.67 0.70 -15.08
C LEU A 175 -10.47 -0.05 -16.40
N GLY A 176 -9.31 -0.70 -16.57
CA GLY A 176 -8.99 -1.48 -17.77
C GLY A 176 -9.96 -2.63 -18.00
N ASP A 177 -10.31 -3.38 -16.96
CA ASP A 177 -11.25 -4.50 -17.05
C ASP A 177 -12.66 -4.01 -17.43
N ILE A 178 -13.09 -2.88 -16.87
CA ILE A 178 -14.38 -2.27 -17.21
C ILE A 178 -14.41 -1.81 -18.68
N LEU A 179 -13.34 -1.20 -19.17
CA LEU A 179 -13.23 -0.79 -20.57
C LEU A 179 -13.31 -2.00 -21.52
N VAL A 180 -12.68 -3.12 -21.14
CA VAL A 180 -12.75 -4.37 -21.89
C VAL A 180 -14.15 -4.99 -21.84
N GLU A 181 -14.76 -5.07 -20.67
CA GLU A 181 -16.12 -5.60 -20.47
C GLU A 181 -17.16 -4.82 -21.28
N ARG A 182 -16.99 -3.50 -21.39
CA ARG A 182 -17.87 -2.61 -22.16
C ARG A 182 -17.62 -2.67 -23.66
N GLY A 183 -16.53 -3.31 -24.10
CA GLY A 183 -16.10 -3.34 -25.49
C GLY A 183 -15.50 -2.02 -25.98
N ASP A 184 -15.15 -1.11 -25.07
CA ASP A 184 -14.54 0.18 -25.38
C ASP A 184 -13.06 0.02 -25.79
N ILE A 185 -12.43 -1.09 -25.40
CA ILE A 185 -11.10 -1.50 -25.83
C ILE A 185 -11.02 -3.03 -25.90
N SER A 186 -10.24 -3.57 -26.84
CA SER A 186 -9.95 -5.01 -26.82
C SER A 186 -8.89 -5.37 -25.77
N PRO A 187 -8.91 -6.59 -25.19
CA PRO A 187 -7.90 -7.02 -24.23
C PRO A 187 -6.47 -6.90 -24.78
N GLU A 188 -6.29 -7.20 -26.07
CA GLU A 188 -4.99 -7.14 -26.73
C GLU A 188 -4.55 -5.70 -26.98
N ALA A 189 -5.45 -4.80 -27.39
CA ALA A 189 -5.14 -3.38 -27.53
C ALA A 189 -4.78 -2.74 -26.19
N LEU A 190 -5.47 -3.11 -25.11
CA LEU A 190 -5.15 -2.66 -23.75
C LEU A 190 -3.75 -3.12 -23.35
N ARG A 191 -3.45 -4.41 -23.53
CA ARG A 191 -2.14 -4.99 -23.20
C ARG A 191 -1.01 -4.31 -23.96
N LEU A 192 -1.18 -4.07 -25.26
CA LEU A 192 -0.20 -3.40 -26.10
C LEU A 192 0.00 -1.93 -25.69
N ALA A 193 -1.08 -1.21 -25.40
CA ALA A 193 -0.99 0.18 -24.96
C ALA A 193 -0.23 0.32 -23.62
N LEU A 194 -0.43 -0.65 -22.72
CA LEU A 194 0.18 -0.65 -21.39
C LEU A 194 1.59 -1.24 -21.34
N ALA A 195 2.06 -1.89 -22.41
CA ALA A 195 3.40 -2.49 -22.44
C ALA A 195 4.52 -1.49 -22.13
N ASP A 196 4.36 -0.24 -22.58
CA ASP A 196 5.32 0.85 -22.35
C ASP A 196 4.88 1.83 -21.26
N TYR A 197 3.71 1.64 -20.64
CA TYR A 197 3.12 2.60 -19.70
C TYR A 197 3.86 2.61 -18.36
N SER A 198 4.20 3.80 -17.87
CA SER A 198 4.74 4.02 -16.53
C SER A 198 3.95 5.12 -15.81
N PRO A 199 3.35 4.86 -14.63
CA PRO A 199 2.61 5.87 -13.87
C PRO A 199 3.44 7.12 -13.52
N GLN A 200 4.75 6.95 -13.31
CA GLN A 200 5.66 8.05 -12.95
C GLN A 200 5.93 8.99 -14.12
N ARG A 201 5.95 8.46 -15.35
CA ARG A 201 6.21 9.24 -16.58
C ARG A 201 4.93 9.74 -17.23
N ASP A 202 3.92 8.87 -17.28
CA ASP A 202 2.75 9.03 -18.14
C ASP A 202 1.50 9.45 -17.37
N GLY A 203 1.59 9.55 -16.04
CA GLY A 203 0.52 10.04 -15.18
C GLY A 203 -0.64 9.04 -15.05
N LEU A 204 -1.87 9.52 -15.22
CA LEU A 204 -3.06 8.70 -15.04
C LEU A 204 -3.31 7.80 -16.25
N ILE A 205 -3.52 6.50 -16.00
CA ILE A 205 -3.77 5.49 -17.03
C ILE A 205 -4.91 5.88 -17.99
N GLY A 206 -5.99 6.48 -17.49
CA GLY A 206 -7.10 6.95 -18.34
C GLY A 206 -6.67 8.05 -19.30
N ALA A 207 -5.95 9.07 -18.79
CA ALA A 207 -5.43 10.14 -19.62
C ALA A 207 -4.41 9.63 -20.64
N TYR A 208 -3.59 8.65 -20.26
CA TYR A 208 -2.64 7.99 -21.14
C TYR A 208 -3.31 7.22 -22.28
N LEU A 209 -4.36 6.44 -21.99
CA LEU A 209 -5.12 5.69 -23.00
C LEU A 209 -5.83 6.62 -23.99
N ALA A 210 -6.35 7.76 -23.51
CA ALA A 210 -6.92 8.80 -24.35
C ALA A 210 -5.87 9.48 -25.24
N ALA A 211 -4.73 9.86 -24.67
CA ALA A 211 -3.67 10.57 -25.39
C ALA A 211 -3.05 9.76 -26.53
N ARG A 212 -3.18 8.42 -26.49
CA ARG A 212 -2.72 7.50 -27.53
C ARG A 212 -3.81 7.10 -28.52
N ASP A 213 -4.98 7.73 -28.45
CA ASP A 213 -6.17 7.41 -29.25
C ASP A 213 -6.59 5.94 -29.16
N VAL A 214 -6.24 5.26 -28.06
CA VAL A 214 -6.58 3.84 -27.84
C VAL A 214 -8.01 3.73 -27.32
N VAL A 215 -8.46 4.72 -26.54
CA VAL A 215 -9.81 4.79 -25.97
C VAL A 215 -10.29 6.23 -26.02
N PHE A 216 -11.53 6.47 -26.45
CA PHE A 216 -12.12 7.81 -26.44
C PHE A 216 -12.34 8.32 -25.00
N ASN A 217 -12.18 9.63 -24.79
CA ASN A 217 -12.41 10.27 -23.48
C ASN A 217 -13.79 9.92 -22.88
N GLN A 218 -14.84 9.88 -23.71
CA GLN A 218 -16.19 9.52 -23.24
C GLN A 218 -16.25 8.11 -22.65
N ALA A 219 -15.56 7.14 -23.27
CA ALA A 219 -15.52 5.76 -22.77
C ALA A 219 -14.75 5.66 -21.44
N ILE A 220 -13.69 6.45 -21.26
CA ILE A 220 -12.96 6.52 -19.99
C ILE A 220 -13.83 7.11 -18.88
N GLU A 221 -14.57 8.18 -19.16
CA GLU A 221 -15.49 8.81 -18.20
C GLU A 221 -16.59 7.84 -17.75
N ASP A 222 -17.21 7.14 -18.70
CA ASP A 222 -18.23 6.15 -18.44
C ASP A 222 -17.69 4.97 -17.61
N ALA A 223 -16.50 4.48 -17.95
CA ALA A 223 -15.84 3.40 -17.23
C ALA A 223 -15.48 3.82 -15.80
N LEU A 224 -15.00 5.06 -15.58
CA LEU A 224 -14.76 5.61 -14.24
C LEU A 224 -16.04 5.75 -13.42
N ALA A 225 -17.16 6.14 -14.06
CA ALA A 225 -18.46 6.21 -13.40
C ALA A 225 -18.98 4.82 -12.99
N GLU A 226 -18.77 3.80 -13.81
CA GLU A 226 -19.08 2.40 -13.47
C GLU A 226 -18.17 1.87 -12.35
N GLN A 227 -16.86 2.16 -12.43
CA GLN A 227 -15.90 1.78 -11.40
C GLN A 227 -16.29 2.31 -10.03
N ARG A 228 -16.63 3.60 -9.95
CA ARG A 228 -17.10 4.25 -8.72
C ARG A 228 -18.35 3.57 -8.14
N ARG A 229 -19.36 3.31 -8.97
CA ARG A 229 -20.61 2.63 -8.55
C ARG A 229 -20.36 1.21 -8.04
N ARG A 230 -19.44 0.46 -8.64
CA ARG A 230 -19.10 -0.89 -8.19
C ARG A 230 -18.29 -0.85 -6.88
N ILE A 231 -17.35 0.09 -6.73
CA ILE A 231 -16.62 0.32 -5.47
C ILE A 231 -17.57 0.70 -4.33
N GLU A 232 -18.54 1.58 -4.59
CA GLU A 232 -19.57 1.96 -3.61
C GLU A 232 -20.40 0.74 -3.17
N ARG A 233 -20.88 -0.07 -4.11
CA ARG A 233 -21.60 -1.32 -3.81
C ARG A 233 -20.78 -2.29 -2.98
N LEU A 234 -19.47 -2.42 -3.25
CA LEU A 234 -18.58 -3.27 -2.48
C LEU A 234 -18.39 -2.75 -1.05
N ARG A 235 -18.27 -1.43 -0.88
CA ARG A 235 -18.19 -0.78 0.44
C ARG A 235 -19.49 -0.94 1.24
N GLU A 236 -20.64 -0.87 0.58
CA GLU A 236 -21.94 -1.12 1.20
C GLU A 236 -22.09 -2.60 1.61
N ASN A 237 -21.74 -3.53 0.74
CA ASN A 237 -21.78 -4.97 1.05
C ASN A 237 -20.81 -5.37 2.18
N GLN A 238 -19.65 -4.73 2.28
CA GLN A 238 -18.72 -4.94 3.41
C GLN A 238 -19.25 -4.36 4.73
N LYS A 239 -20.06 -3.29 4.69
CA LYS A 239 -20.74 -2.75 5.88
C LYS A 239 -21.94 -3.61 6.32
N ILE A 240 -22.55 -4.37 5.42
CA ILE A 240 -23.71 -5.24 5.68
C ILE A 240 -23.31 -6.63 6.17
N SER A 241 -22.02 -6.92 6.40
CA SER A 241 -21.58 -8.18 6.99
C SER A 241 -21.43 -8.06 8.52
N PRO A 242 -22.48 -8.25 9.34
CA PRO A 242 -22.26 -8.48 10.75
C PRO A 242 -21.48 -9.78 10.90
N LEU A 243 -20.49 -9.78 11.78
CA LEU A 243 -19.89 -10.98 12.36
C LEU A 243 -21.01 -11.95 12.75
N GLN A 244 -21.29 -12.94 11.92
CA GLN A 244 -22.09 -14.09 12.31
C GLN A 244 -21.18 -14.99 13.14
N PRO A 245 -21.49 -15.24 14.42
CA PRO A 245 -20.70 -16.16 15.22
C PRO A 245 -20.80 -17.55 14.59
N VAL A 246 -19.64 -18.20 14.42
CA VAL A 246 -19.56 -19.59 14.00
C VAL A 246 -20.17 -20.43 15.12
N ALA A 247 -21.47 -20.71 15.03
CA ALA A 247 -22.16 -21.57 15.97
C ALA A 247 -21.59 -22.99 15.83
N GLY A 248 -21.12 -23.53 16.95
CA GLY A 248 -20.62 -24.89 17.04
C GLY A 248 -21.68 -25.94 16.73
N LYS A 249 -21.19 -27.05 16.18
CA LYS A 249 -21.67 -28.42 16.38
C LYS A 249 -20.40 -29.16 16.83
N ALA A 250 -20.24 -29.72 18.03
CA ALA A 250 -21.11 -30.64 18.75
C ALA A 250 -21.90 -31.53 17.78
N ILE A 251 -21.28 -32.63 17.34
CA ILE A 251 -21.40 -33.98 17.93
C ILE A 251 -20.14 -34.75 17.55
#